data_AF-A0A7Y0A3Y0-F1
#
_entry.id   AF-A0A7Y0A3Y0-F1
#
_cell.length_a   1.000
_cell.length_b   1.000
_cell.length_c   1.000
_cell.angle_alpha   90.00
_cell.angle_beta   90.00
_cell.angle_gamma   90.00
#
_symmetry.space_group_name_H-M   'P 1'
#
loop_
_entity.id
_entity.type
_entity.pdbx_description
1 polymer ?
#
loop_
_entity_poly.entity_id
_entity_poly.type
_entity_poly.pdbx_seq_one_letter_code
_entity_poly.pdbx_strand_id
1 'polypeptide(L)'
;MVYKIRVILDAKEDIFRDIEVKGKQTLWNLHLGIKSAFSLQGDELSAFNLLEEDGTIVKSVPLEDMSDDGDGEIMSDVYIDEAFESTGDKAQFQYGLLDLWEFFCELIEIIDETKGVNYPITVYRFGNVPLKAPSKSGTGGSKRKSAMPLLDDDFSFEEDFNVSGNFADEDDDNFDDDEEEDYNDDVFDDEEDNEDER
;
A
#
# COMPACT_ATOMS: atom_id res chain seq x y z
N MET A 1 -9.01 10.67 24.19
CA MET A 1 -7.74 11.37 24.00
C MET A 1 -7.46 11.47 22.51
N VAL A 2 -6.77 12.52 22.12
CA VAL A 2 -6.36 12.80 20.75
C VAL A 2 -4.84 12.76 20.70
N TYR A 3 -4.32 12.06 19.70
CA TYR A 3 -2.92 11.82 19.46
C TYR A 3 -2.48 12.77 18.35
N LYS A 4 -1.53 13.63 18.68
CA LYS A 4 -0.93 14.56 17.73
C LYS A 4 0.34 13.91 17.18
N ILE A 5 0.28 13.49 15.93
CA ILE A 5 1.35 12.78 15.24
C ILE A 5 1.97 13.72 14.23
N ARG A 6 3.28 13.93 14.33
CA ARG A 6 4.05 14.62 13.30
C ARG A 6 4.46 13.61 12.23
N VAL A 7 4.09 13.90 10.99
CA VAL A 7 4.41 13.08 9.82
C VAL A 7 5.37 13.87 8.94
N ILE A 8 6.57 13.34 8.74
CA ILE A 8 7.68 13.96 8.03
C ILE A 8 7.91 13.18 6.75
N LEU A 9 7.91 13.85 5.61
CA LEU A 9 8.25 13.23 4.33
C LEU A 9 9.77 13.03 4.23
N ASP A 10 10.22 11.84 3.83
CA ASP A 10 11.62 11.58 3.52
C ASP A 10 12.02 12.28 2.21
N ALA A 11 12.45 13.54 2.34
CA ALA A 11 12.88 14.40 1.25
C ALA A 11 14.12 15.20 1.65
N LYS A 12 14.79 15.79 0.66
CA LYS A 12 15.91 16.71 0.91
C LYS A 12 15.49 18.01 1.60
N GLU A 13 14.24 18.40 1.42
CA GLU A 13 13.64 19.58 2.02
C GLU A 13 12.79 19.15 3.21
N ASP A 14 12.77 19.99 4.25
CA ASP A 14 11.95 19.76 5.44
C ASP A 14 10.46 19.93 5.08
N ILE A 15 9.74 18.82 4.98
CA ILE A 15 8.31 18.80 4.67
C ILE A 15 7.61 17.93 5.71
N PHE A 16 6.73 18.53 6.52
CA PHE A 16 6.00 17.79 7.55
C PHE A 16 4.60 18.34 7.83
N ARG A 17 3.77 17.49 8.43
CA ARG A 17 2.37 17.77 8.80
C ARG A 17 2.16 17.31 10.22
N ASP A 18 1.45 18.09 11.02
CA ASP A 18 0.95 17.59 12.31
C ASP A 18 -0.52 17.20 12.12
N ILE A 19 -0.81 15.93 12.38
CA ILE A 19 -2.13 15.33 12.23
C ILE A 19 -2.61 14.91 13.61
N GLU A 20 -3.81 15.36 13.96
CA GLU A 20 -4.51 14.91 15.15
C GLU A 20 -5.48 13.79 14.78
N VAL A 21 -5.47 12.70 15.56
CA VAL A 21 -6.30 11.52 15.37
C VAL A 21 -6.74 10.99 16.74
N LYS A 22 -7.93 10.39 16.88
CA LYS A 22 -8.37 9.85 18.17
C LYS A 22 -7.64 8.54 18.48
N GLY A 23 -7.37 8.25 19.76
CA GLY A 23 -6.76 6.97 20.16
C GLY A 23 -7.54 5.75 19.69
N LYS A 24 -8.87 5.84 19.75
CA LYS A 24 -9.80 4.78 19.31
C LYS A 24 -10.04 4.73 17.79
N GLN A 25 -9.38 5.58 17.02
CA GLN A 25 -9.31 5.40 15.57
C GLN A 25 -8.16 4.45 15.25
N THR A 26 -8.13 3.94 14.04
CA THR A 26 -7.15 2.92 13.64
C THR A 26 -6.05 3.52 12.77
N LEU A 27 -5.00 2.75 12.49
CA LEU A 27 -3.96 3.12 11.53
C LEU A 27 -4.55 3.44 10.14
N TRP A 28 -5.68 2.85 9.78
CA TRP A 28 -6.41 3.18 8.55
C TRP A 28 -6.88 4.65 8.54
N ASN A 29 -7.39 5.15 9.67
CA ASN A 29 -7.76 6.56 9.77
C ASN A 29 -6.52 7.47 9.65
N LEU A 30 -5.40 7.08 10.24
CA LEU A 30 -4.15 7.83 10.07
C LEU A 30 -3.67 7.80 8.61
N HIS A 31 -3.74 6.66 7.92
CA HIS A 31 -3.45 6.55 6.49
C HIS A 31 -4.26 7.57 5.67
N LEU A 32 -5.59 7.64 5.87
CA LEU A 32 -6.45 8.61 5.20
C LEU A 32 -6.07 10.06 5.57
N GLY A 33 -5.72 10.29 6.83
CA GLY A 33 -5.22 11.58 7.32
C GLY A 33 -3.95 12.00 6.59
N ILE A 34 -2.97 11.11 6.44
CA ILE A 34 -1.71 11.37 5.73
C ILE A 34 -1.96 11.62 4.26
N LYS A 35 -2.74 10.76 3.61
CA LYS A 35 -3.15 10.90 2.20
C LYS A 35 -3.75 12.28 1.93
N SER A 36 -4.66 12.73 2.79
CA SER A 36 -5.26 14.06 2.71
C SER A 36 -4.26 15.19 3.00
N ALA A 37 -3.45 15.07 4.06
CA ALA A 37 -2.51 16.10 4.51
C ALA A 37 -1.41 16.42 3.49
N PHE A 38 -0.99 15.40 2.74
CA PHE A 38 0.02 15.50 1.68
C PHE A 38 -0.57 15.53 0.27
N SER A 39 -1.90 15.41 0.13
CA SER A 39 -2.59 15.38 -1.17
C SER A 39 -2.05 14.29 -2.10
N LEU A 40 -1.78 13.11 -1.51
CA LEU A 40 -1.34 11.94 -2.26
C LEU A 40 -2.46 11.45 -3.17
N GLN A 41 -2.08 11.00 -4.37
CA GLN A 41 -3.00 10.56 -5.41
C GLN A 41 -3.07 9.04 -5.47
N GLY A 42 -4.22 8.52 -5.94
CA GLY A 42 -4.43 7.08 -6.13
C GLY A 42 -4.93 6.36 -4.88
N ASP A 43 -5.16 5.06 -5.00
CA ASP A 43 -5.44 4.12 -3.92
C ASP A 43 -4.34 3.06 -3.93
N GLU A 44 -3.21 3.46 -3.38
CA GLU A 44 -1.98 2.70 -3.42
C GLU A 44 -1.82 1.80 -2.18
N LEU A 45 -1.22 0.63 -2.38
CA LEU A 45 -0.81 -0.24 -1.28
C LEU A 45 0.14 0.52 -0.34
N SER A 46 -0.05 0.31 0.95
CA SER A 46 0.65 1.06 2.00
C SER A 46 0.94 0.16 3.20
N ALA A 47 1.92 0.52 4.01
CA ALA A 47 2.23 -0.18 5.25
C ALA A 47 2.79 0.78 6.31
N PHE A 48 2.47 0.51 7.58
CA PHE A 48 3.13 1.11 8.74
C PHE A 48 4.12 0.10 9.33
N ASN A 49 5.35 0.53 9.56
CA ASN A 49 6.34 -0.19 10.33
C ASN A 49 6.49 0.50 11.68
N LEU A 50 6.01 -0.12 12.76
CA LEU A 50 6.17 0.39 14.12
C LEU A 50 7.60 0.14 14.60
N LEU A 51 8.20 1.16 15.21
CA LEU A 51 9.62 1.17 15.55
C LEU A 51 9.83 1.17 17.06
N GLU A 52 10.86 0.47 17.51
CA GLU A 52 11.43 0.62 18.86
C GLU A 52 12.29 1.89 18.96
N GLU A 53 12.69 2.26 20.18
CA GLU A 53 13.53 3.45 20.43
C GLU A 53 14.86 3.42 19.65
N ASP A 54 15.39 2.22 19.39
CA ASP A 54 16.63 1.99 18.65
C ASP A 54 16.45 2.01 17.12
N GLY A 55 15.20 2.14 16.63
CA GLY A 55 14.84 2.13 15.22
C GLY A 55 14.58 0.74 14.63
N THR A 56 14.58 -0.31 15.44
CA THR A 56 14.23 -1.66 15.00
C THR A 56 12.74 -1.74 14.69
N ILE A 57 12.38 -2.40 13.57
CA ILE A 57 10.98 -2.66 13.22
C ILE A 57 10.46 -3.79 14.10
N VAL A 58 9.47 -3.48 14.94
CA VAL A 58 8.82 -4.45 15.82
C VAL A 58 7.68 -5.15 15.09
N LYS A 59 6.92 -4.38 14.30
CA LYS A 59 5.69 -4.82 13.67
C LYS A 59 5.46 -4.08 12.36
N SER A 60 5.06 -4.80 11.32
CA SER A 60 4.61 -4.24 10.05
C SER A 60 3.12 -4.47 9.91
N VAL A 61 2.36 -3.42 9.64
CA VAL A 61 0.90 -3.42 9.51
C VAL A 61 0.54 -2.95 8.10
N PRO A 62 0.23 -3.85 7.17
CA PRO A 62 -0.13 -3.51 5.80
C PRO A 62 -1.56 -2.97 5.70
N LEU A 63 -1.86 -2.31 4.59
CA LEU A 63 -3.20 -1.80 4.29
C LEU A 63 -4.20 -2.92 4.06
N GLU A 64 -3.78 -3.94 3.32
CA GLU A 64 -4.55 -5.13 2.97
C GLU A 64 -3.77 -6.37 3.42
N ASP A 65 -4.49 -7.44 3.71
CA ASP A 65 -3.87 -8.70 4.09
C ASP A 65 -3.22 -9.35 2.87
N MET A 66 -1.93 -9.66 3.00
CA MET A 66 -1.10 -10.28 1.97
C MET A 66 -0.59 -11.66 2.42
N SER A 67 -1.11 -12.18 3.52
CA SER A 67 -0.78 -13.50 4.04
C SER A 67 -1.50 -14.60 3.23
N ASP A 68 -0.87 -15.78 3.16
CA ASP A 68 -1.47 -16.94 2.48
C ASP A 68 -2.68 -17.49 3.26
N ASP A 69 -2.70 -17.32 4.58
CA ASP A 69 -3.70 -17.87 5.50
C ASP A 69 -4.93 -16.93 5.67
N GLY A 70 -4.83 -15.67 5.24
CA GLY A 70 -5.94 -14.70 5.23
C GLY A 70 -6.35 -14.19 6.63
N ASP A 71 -5.46 -14.31 7.61
CA ASP A 71 -5.64 -13.88 8.99
C ASP A 71 -4.62 -12.82 9.44
N GLY A 72 -3.97 -12.16 8.47
CA GLY A 72 -3.01 -11.11 8.70
C GLY A 72 -3.68 -9.84 9.22
N GLU A 73 -3.10 -9.26 10.27
CA GLU A 73 -3.58 -8.00 10.83
C GLU A 73 -3.30 -6.83 9.89
N ILE A 74 -4.31 -5.99 9.67
CA ILE A 74 -4.24 -4.83 8.77
C ILE A 74 -4.42 -3.50 9.50
N MET A 75 -4.24 -2.39 8.78
CA MET A 75 -4.40 -1.04 9.33
C MET A 75 -5.76 -0.77 9.99
N SER A 76 -6.80 -1.53 9.62
CA SER A 76 -8.14 -1.43 10.20
C SER A 76 -8.30 -2.13 11.56
N ASP A 77 -7.36 -3.00 11.94
CA ASP A 77 -7.43 -3.77 13.18
C ASP A 77 -6.64 -3.15 14.33
N VAL A 78 -5.64 -2.30 14.00
CA VAL A 78 -4.73 -1.69 14.97
C VAL A 78 -5.19 -0.29 15.34
N TYR A 79 -5.46 -0.06 16.62
CA TYR A 79 -5.82 1.26 17.13
C TYR A 79 -4.61 2.18 17.28
N ILE A 80 -4.84 3.49 17.25
CA ILE A 80 -3.77 4.48 17.43
C ILE A 80 -3.18 4.41 18.84
N ASP A 81 -4.00 4.16 19.85
CA ASP A 81 -3.52 4.00 21.23
C ASP A 81 -2.77 2.69 21.48
N GLU A 82 -2.85 1.73 20.57
CA GLU A 82 -2.01 0.52 20.54
C GLU A 82 -0.73 0.74 19.74
N ALA A 83 -0.80 1.47 18.61
CA ALA A 83 0.36 1.72 17.76
C ALA A 83 1.32 2.79 18.31
N PHE A 84 0.79 3.74 19.10
CA PHE A 84 1.54 4.81 19.74
C PHE A 84 1.12 4.91 21.20
N GLU A 85 1.71 4.10 22.06
CA GLU A 85 1.37 4.02 23.48
C GLU A 85 1.87 5.25 24.27
N SER A 86 3.05 5.77 23.90
CA SER A 86 3.76 6.80 24.64
C SER A 86 4.29 7.92 23.74
N THR A 87 4.33 9.14 24.28
CA THR A 87 4.92 10.28 23.56
C THR A 87 6.38 9.98 23.21
N GLY A 88 6.75 10.18 21.95
CA GLY A 88 8.06 9.81 21.40
C GLY A 88 8.06 8.52 20.59
N ASP A 89 6.98 7.73 20.61
CA ASP A 89 6.83 6.54 19.77
C ASP A 89 6.89 6.89 18.28
N LYS A 90 7.51 6.00 17.51
CA LYS A 90 7.83 6.24 16.10
C LYS A 90 7.31 5.13 15.21
N ALA A 91 6.93 5.51 13.99
CA ALA A 91 6.62 4.57 12.93
C ALA A 91 7.17 5.09 11.59
N GLN A 92 7.52 4.18 10.69
CA GLN A 92 7.73 4.50 9.28
C GLN A 92 6.44 4.18 8.52
N PHE A 93 6.00 5.10 7.66
CA PHE A 93 4.85 4.87 6.79
C PHE A 93 5.28 4.89 5.34
N GLN A 94 4.90 3.88 4.58
CA GLN A 94 5.18 3.77 3.16
C GLN A 94 3.87 3.79 2.38
N TYR A 95 3.81 4.61 1.33
CA TYR A 95 2.64 4.76 0.46
C TYR A 95 3.04 4.55 -1.01
N GLY A 96 2.45 3.55 -1.66
CA GLY A 96 2.74 3.17 -3.02
C GLY A 96 3.94 2.23 -3.15
N LEU A 97 3.75 1.18 -3.95
CA LEU A 97 4.80 0.21 -4.28
C LEU A 97 5.76 0.78 -5.35
N LEU A 98 5.24 1.64 -6.24
CA LEU A 98 5.98 2.20 -7.37
C LEU A 98 6.59 3.56 -7.06
N ASP A 99 5.79 4.47 -6.51
CA ASP A 99 6.24 5.82 -6.18
C ASP A 99 7.11 5.83 -4.91
N LEU A 100 6.93 4.85 -4.00
CA LEU A 100 7.75 4.68 -2.80
C LEU A 100 7.80 5.96 -1.94
N TRP A 101 6.65 6.55 -1.67
CA TRP A 101 6.59 7.64 -0.71
C TRP A 101 6.92 7.09 0.68
N GLU A 102 7.92 7.66 1.33
CA GLU A 102 8.33 7.27 2.68
C GLU A 102 8.14 8.44 3.64
N PHE A 103 7.55 8.13 4.80
CA PHE A 103 7.30 9.09 5.85
C PHE A 103 7.78 8.54 7.19
N PHE A 104 8.20 9.45 8.06
CA PHE A 104 8.45 9.20 9.47
C PHE A 104 7.33 9.82 10.29
N CYS A 105 6.70 9.00 11.12
CA CYS A 105 5.63 9.38 12.03
C CYS A 105 6.18 9.37 13.46
N GLU A 106 5.92 10.43 14.23
CA GLU A 106 6.29 10.53 15.65
C GLU A 106 5.12 11.08 16.46
N LEU A 107 4.77 10.41 17.55
CA LEU A 107 3.78 10.91 18.51
C LEU A 107 4.40 12.05 19.33
N ILE A 108 3.97 13.29 19.07
CA ILE A 108 4.53 14.48 19.73
C ILE A 108 3.78 14.88 21.00
N GLU A 109 2.48 14.58 21.08
CA GLU A 109 1.64 14.97 22.22
C GLU A 109 0.35 14.16 22.27
N ILE A 110 -0.17 13.92 23.49
CA ILE A 110 -1.51 13.39 23.72
C ILE A 110 -2.32 14.46 24.46
N ILE A 111 -3.45 14.86 23.88
CA ILE A 111 -4.30 15.94 24.39
C ILE A 111 -5.75 15.48 24.60
N ASP A 112 -6.53 16.30 25.30
CA ASP A 112 -7.96 16.09 25.43
C ASP A 112 -8.69 16.36 24.11
N GLU A 113 -9.76 15.60 23.87
CA GLU A 113 -10.57 15.75 22.67
C GLU A 113 -11.31 17.09 22.67
N THR A 114 -11.19 17.82 21.56
CA THR A 114 -11.94 19.08 21.38
C THR A 114 -13.34 18.78 20.87
N LYS A 115 -14.36 19.22 21.62
CA LYS A 115 -15.76 19.02 21.24
C LYS A 115 -16.08 19.67 19.89
N GLY A 116 -16.74 18.93 19.01
CA GLY A 116 -17.18 19.41 17.70
C GLY A 116 -16.11 19.37 16.60
N VAL A 117 -14.93 18.83 16.89
CA VAL A 117 -13.88 18.58 15.88
C VAL A 117 -14.04 17.16 15.32
N ASN A 118 -13.98 17.04 14.00
CA ASN A 118 -13.91 15.76 13.32
C ASN A 118 -12.45 15.39 13.08
N TYR A 119 -12.09 14.18 13.46
CA TYR A 119 -10.74 13.62 13.34
C TYR A 119 -10.74 12.49 12.30
N PRO A 120 -9.63 12.27 11.57
CA PRO A 120 -8.35 12.98 11.67
C PRO A 120 -8.41 14.39 11.07
N ILE A 121 -7.55 15.30 11.56
CA ILE A 121 -7.41 16.67 11.05
C ILE A 121 -5.95 17.09 11.02
N THR A 122 -5.54 17.76 9.95
CA THR A 122 -4.20 18.37 9.86
C THR A 122 -4.20 19.76 10.49
N VAL A 123 -3.54 19.90 11.63
CA VAL A 123 -3.49 21.16 12.40
C VAL A 123 -2.28 22.04 12.04
N TYR A 124 -1.25 21.46 11.44
CA TYR A 124 -0.07 22.21 11.01
C TYR A 124 0.50 21.69 9.68
N ARG A 125 1.04 22.60 8.87
CA ARG A 125 1.68 22.29 7.58
C ARG A 125 2.96 23.10 7.43
N PHE A 126 4.05 22.43 7.06
CA PHE A 126 5.32 23.04 6.73
C PHE A 126 5.95 22.40 5.48
N GLY A 127 6.53 23.22 4.61
CA GLY A 127 7.10 22.77 3.34
C GLY A 127 6.04 22.44 2.28
N ASN A 128 6.47 22.49 1.02
CA ASN A 128 5.63 22.20 -0.15
C ASN A 128 5.83 20.74 -0.55
N VAL A 129 4.73 19.99 -0.72
CA VAL A 129 4.81 18.60 -1.17
C VAL A 129 5.21 18.58 -2.65
N PRO A 130 6.22 17.79 -3.06
CA PRO A 130 6.57 17.67 -4.47
C PRO A 130 5.45 16.98 -5.27
N LEU A 131 5.43 17.19 -6.59
CA LEU A 131 4.46 16.53 -7.49
C LEU A 131 4.70 15.03 -7.67
N LYS A 132 5.91 14.56 -7.33
CA LYS A 132 6.33 13.16 -7.43
C LYS A 132 7.07 12.79 -6.17
N ALA A 133 7.07 11.50 -5.85
CA ALA A 133 7.83 10.99 -4.73
C ALA A 133 9.32 11.37 -4.84
N PRO A 134 9.96 11.78 -3.73
CA PRO A 134 11.39 12.05 -3.71
C PRO A 134 12.20 10.81 -4.11
N SER A 135 13.17 10.98 -5.02
CA SER A 135 14.15 9.92 -5.27
C SER A 135 15.07 9.81 -4.05
N LYS A 136 15.22 8.61 -3.45
CA LYS A 136 16.23 8.36 -2.42
C LYS A 136 17.59 8.85 -2.91
N SER A 137 18.10 9.94 -2.34
CA SER A 137 19.46 10.38 -2.61
C SER A 137 20.39 9.41 -1.90
N GLY A 138 20.95 8.46 -2.65
CA GLY A 138 21.91 7.50 -2.14
C GLY A 138 23.18 8.17 -1.62
N THR A 139 23.18 8.59 -0.35
CA THR A 139 24.40 8.76 0.44
C THR A 139 24.70 7.43 1.13
N GLY A 140 25.21 6.49 0.33
CA GLY A 140 25.61 5.16 0.77
C GLY A 140 26.00 4.35 -0.46
N GLY A 141 27.30 4.28 -0.74
CA GLY A 141 27.84 3.59 -1.90
C GLY A 141 27.54 2.09 -1.89
N SER A 142 26.37 1.72 -2.38
CA SER A 142 26.08 0.39 -2.90
C SER A 142 25.50 0.60 -4.27
N LYS A 143 26.35 0.41 -5.29
CA LYS A 143 25.91 0.26 -6.68
C LYS A 143 24.83 -0.82 -6.70
N ARG A 144 23.55 -0.42 -6.75
CA ARG A 144 22.50 -1.25 -7.30
C ARG A 144 22.87 -1.41 -8.77
N LYS A 145 23.68 -2.43 -9.07
CA LYS A 145 23.81 -2.93 -10.43
C LYS A 145 22.38 -3.29 -10.83
N SER A 146 21.84 -2.55 -11.78
CA SER A 146 20.75 -3.01 -12.63
C SER A 146 21.03 -4.47 -12.94
N ALA A 147 20.13 -5.37 -12.56
CA ALA A 147 20.21 -6.77 -12.92
C ALA A 147 20.02 -6.86 -14.44
N MET A 148 21.11 -6.63 -15.17
CA MET A 148 21.26 -7.11 -16.54
C MET A 148 21.39 -8.63 -16.45
N PRO A 149 20.63 -9.42 -17.22
CA PRO A 149 20.83 -10.86 -17.28
C PRO A 149 22.28 -11.14 -17.69
N LEU A 150 23.00 -11.89 -16.87
CA LEU A 150 24.32 -12.41 -17.20
C LEU A 150 24.14 -13.48 -18.27
N LEU A 151 24.28 -13.10 -19.54
CA LEU A 151 24.49 -14.00 -20.66
C LEU A 151 25.96 -13.90 -21.07
N ASP A 152 26.73 -14.89 -20.63
CA ASP A 152 28.04 -15.39 -21.13
C ASP A 152 28.83 -15.89 -19.91
N ASP A 153 29.48 -17.05 -19.87
CA ASP A 153 29.61 -18.23 -20.73
C ASP A 153 30.57 -19.10 -19.91
N ASP A 154 30.15 -20.28 -19.45
CA ASP A 154 31.00 -21.46 -19.11
C ASP A 154 30.21 -22.48 -18.26
N PHE A 155 29.23 -23.15 -18.88
CA PHE A 155 28.86 -24.49 -18.44
C PHE A 155 29.07 -25.43 -19.61
N SER A 156 30.30 -25.93 -19.71
CA SER A 156 30.68 -27.06 -20.55
C SER A 156 29.90 -28.31 -20.11
N PHE A 157 28.72 -28.53 -20.71
CA PHE A 157 27.98 -29.80 -20.63
C PHE A 157 28.30 -30.62 -21.88
N GLU A 158 29.47 -31.24 -21.91
CA GLU A 158 29.70 -32.37 -22.79
C GLU A 158 29.05 -33.62 -22.18
N GLU A 159 28.19 -34.24 -22.99
CA GLU A 159 27.84 -35.66 -23.02
C GLU A 159 27.28 -36.30 -21.74
N ASP A 160 25.95 -36.38 -21.62
CA ASP A 160 25.20 -37.67 -21.54
C ASP A 160 23.69 -37.46 -21.33
N PHE A 161 22.96 -37.01 -22.36
CA PHE A 161 21.50 -37.17 -22.36
C PHE A 161 20.99 -37.65 -23.71
N ASN A 162 21.14 -38.95 -23.91
CA ASN A 162 20.43 -39.71 -24.93
C ASN A 162 18.92 -39.75 -24.60
N VAL A 163 18.17 -38.75 -25.08
CA VAL A 163 16.72 -38.87 -25.25
C VAL A 163 16.41 -38.81 -26.74
N SER A 164 16.27 -40.03 -27.29
CA SER A 164 15.49 -40.33 -28.47
C SER A 164 14.12 -39.66 -28.37
N GLY A 165 13.87 -38.65 -29.20
CA GLY A 165 12.58 -37.97 -29.30
C GLY A 165 12.50 -37.19 -30.60
N ASN A 166 12.14 -37.91 -31.67
CA ASN A 166 11.91 -37.43 -33.02
C ASN A 166 10.93 -36.24 -33.04
N PHE A 167 11.40 -35.01 -33.22
CA PHE A 167 10.55 -33.89 -33.64
C PHE A 167 10.84 -33.62 -35.12
N ALA A 168 10.17 -34.42 -35.95
CA ALA A 168 9.97 -34.10 -37.35
C ALA A 168 8.67 -33.29 -37.45
N ASP A 169 8.74 -32.21 -38.22
CA ASP A 169 7.63 -31.38 -38.67
C ASP A 169 6.42 -32.20 -39.09
N GLU A 170 5.24 -31.90 -38.54
CA GLU A 170 3.98 -32.01 -39.27
C GLU A 170 3.11 -30.78 -38.92
N ASP A 171 3.06 -29.88 -39.89
CA ASP A 171 1.98 -28.92 -40.10
C ASP A 171 0.62 -29.63 -40.22
N ASP A 172 -0.43 -28.83 -40.01
CA ASP A 172 -1.79 -29.01 -40.52
C ASP A 172 -2.75 -29.80 -39.61
N ASP A 173 -3.60 -29.07 -38.88
CA ASP A 173 -5.02 -29.42 -38.77
C ASP A 173 -5.84 -28.17 -38.38
N ASN A 174 -6.46 -27.63 -39.41
CA ASN A 174 -7.59 -26.70 -39.46
C ASN A 174 -8.64 -26.93 -38.34
N PHE A 175 -8.75 -25.98 -37.41
CA PHE A 175 -9.88 -25.91 -36.48
C PHE A 175 -10.90 -24.90 -37.01
N ASP A 176 -12.01 -25.43 -37.51
CA ASP A 176 -13.21 -24.68 -37.90
C ASP A 176 -13.70 -23.80 -36.73
N ASP A 177 -13.79 -22.51 -37.01
CA ASP A 177 -14.43 -21.49 -36.19
C ASP A 177 -15.91 -21.43 -36.60
N ASP A 178 -16.77 -22.16 -35.90
CA ASP A 178 -18.24 -22.05 -36.00
C ASP A 178 -18.86 -22.49 -34.67
N GLU A 179 -18.78 -21.65 -33.63
CA GLU A 179 -19.74 -21.67 -32.53
C GLU A 179 -20.41 -20.29 -32.43
N GLU A 180 -21.56 -20.15 -33.11
CA GLU A 180 -22.55 -19.13 -32.81
C GLU A 180 -23.11 -19.36 -31.40
N GLU A 181 -22.70 -18.56 -30.43
CA GLU A 181 -23.43 -18.43 -29.17
C GLU A 181 -24.55 -17.38 -29.33
N ASP A 182 -25.76 -17.92 -29.44
CA ASP A 182 -27.06 -17.26 -29.43
C ASP A 182 -27.27 -16.48 -28.10
N TYR A 183 -27.10 -15.16 -28.17
CA TYR A 183 -27.54 -14.24 -27.12
C TYR A 183 -29.06 -14.15 -27.17
N ASN A 184 -29.74 -15.07 -26.49
CA ASN A 184 -31.14 -14.92 -26.18
C ASN A 184 -31.28 -13.89 -25.03
N ASP A 185 -31.30 -12.63 -25.43
CA ASP A 185 -31.79 -11.50 -24.66
C ASP A 185 -33.29 -11.65 -24.42
N ASP A 186 -33.77 -10.97 -23.39
CA ASP A 186 -35.17 -10.61 -23.12
C ASP A 186 -36.03 -11.46 -22.15
N VAL A 187 -36.37 -10.73 -21.08
CA VAL A 187 -37.62 -10.70 -20.29
C VAL A 187 -37.65 -11.51 -18.99
N PHE A 188 -37.06 -10.93 -17.93
CA PHE A 188 -37.67 -11.05 -16.61
C PHE A 188 -38.66 -9.90 -16.41
N ASP A 189 -39.92 -10.28 -16.55
CA ASP A 189 -41.14 -9.61 -16.13
C ASP A 189 -41.17 -9.65 -14.59
N ASP A 190 -40.97 -8.52 -13.92
CA ASP A 190 -41.36 -8.35 -12.52
C ASP A 190 -42.32 -7.15 -12.46
N GLU A 191 -43.56 -7.51 -12.16
CA GLU A 191 -44.77 -6.72 -12.20
C GLU A 191 -44.67 -5.42 -11.39
N GLU A 192 -45.02 -4.29 -12.02
CA GLU A 192 -45.41 -3.07 -11.33
C GLU A 192 -46.74 -3.30 -10.60
N ASP A 193 -46.68 -3.57 -9.30
CA ASP A 193 -47.81 -3.46 -8.38
C ASP A 193 -48.25 -1.99 -8.28
N ASN A 194 -49.23 -1.62 -9.10
CA ASN A 194 -50.11 -0.48 -8.88
C ASN A 194 -51.54 -0.98 -8.62
N GLU A 195 -52.01 -0.70 -7.40
CA GLU A 195 -53.37 -0.28 -7.01
C GLU A 195 -53.88 -1.01 -5.76
N ASP A 196 -53.98 -0.27 -4.66
CA ASP A 196 -55.26 -0.20 -3.96
C ASP A 196 -55.37 1.16 -3.24
N GLU A 197 -56.06 2.10 -3.91
CA GLU A 197 -56.82 3.14 -3.23
C GLU A 197 -58.07 2.49 -2.58
N ARG A 198 -58.18 2.55 -1.24
CA ARG A 198 -59.40 2.98 -0.53
C ARG A 198 -59.21 3.09 0.98
#